data_AF-A0A932X562-F1
#
_entry.id   AF-A0A932X562-F1
#
_cell.length_a   1.000
_cell.length_b   1.000
_cell.length_c   1.000
_cell.angle_alpha   90.00
_cell.angle_beta   90.00
_cell.angle_gamma   90.00
#
_symmetry.space_group_name_H-M   'P 1'
#
loop_
_entity.id
_entity.type
_entity.pdbx_description
1 polymer ?
#
loop_
_entity_poly.entity_id
_entity_poly.type
_entity_poly.pdbx_seq_one_letter_code
_entity_poly.pdbx_strand_id
1 'polypeptide(L)'
;MPVLTVEGFYREGKIELAETPDGAREARVLVTFLPAADREENASAEERRAAAQRMFERMERGISFGGEKFNRDESYEERMRELDERRARKR
;
A
#
# COMPACT_ATOMS: atom_id res chain seq x y z
N MET A 1 -34.24 -4.00 -7.47
CA MET A 1 -34.08 -2.61 -7.97
C MET A 1 -32.60 -2.33 -8.03
N PRO A 2 -32.02 -1.92 -9.17
CA PRO A 2 -30.61 -1.61 -9.25
C PRO A 2 -30.30 -0.38 -8.39
N VAL A 3 -29.28 -0.48 -7.54
CA VAL A 3 -28.75 0.65 -6.78
C VAL A 3 -27.78 1.37 -7.71
N LEU A 4 -28.00 2.66 -7.94
CA LEU A 4 -27.09 3.52 -8.69
C LEU A 4 -26.38 4.45 -7.71
N THR A 5 -25.04 4.42 -7.72
CA THR A 5 -24.21 5.32 -6.93
C THR A 5 -23.70 6.42 -7.84
N VAL A 6 -24.03 7.67 -7.50
CA VAL A 6 -23.61 8.86 -8.25
C VAL A 6 -22.63 9.66 -7.41
N GLU A 7 -21.48 9.98 -7.98
CA GLU A 7 -20.49 10.84 -7.33
C GLU A 7 -20.87 12.32 -7.47
N GLY A 8 -20.49 13.12 -6.47
CA GLY A 8 -20.78 14.54 -6.45
C GLY A 8 -19.98 15.27 -5.39
N PHE A 9 -20.01 16.60 -5.45
CA PHE A 9 -19.34 17.46 -4.48
C PHE A 9 -20.36 18.08 -3.53
N TYR A 10 -20.05 18.07 -2.24
CA TYR A 10 -20.80 18.83 -1.23
C TYR A 10 -20.21 20.24 -1.11
N ARG A 11 -21.02 21.26 -1.36
CA ARG A 11 -20.67 22.69 -1.24
C ARG A 11 -21.77 23.42 -0.50
N GLU A 12 -21.44 24.03 0.64
CA GLU A 12 -22.35 24.93 1.39
C GLU A 12 -23.76 24.34 1.67
N GLY A 13 -23.87 23.04 1.97
CA GLY A 13 -25.18 22.41 2.22
C GLY A 13 -25.89 21.89 0.97
N LYS A 14 -25.31 22.05 -0.22
CA LYS A 14 -25.83 21.52 -1.48
C LYS A 14 -24.91 20.42 -2.00
N ILE A 15 -25.52 19.40 -2.60
CA ILE A 15 -24.80 18.32 -3.28
C ILE A 15 -24.97 18.55 -4.78
N GLU A 16 -23.85 18.79 -5.45
CA GLU A 16 -23.77 18.89 -6.90
C GLU A 16 -23.42 17.51 -7.44
N LEU A 17 -24.40 16.81 -8.00
CA LEU A 17 -24.22 15.52 -8.63
C LEU A 17 -23.51 15.70 -9.98
N ALA A 18 -22.54 14.83 -10.28
CA ALA A 18 -21.84 14.86 -11.57
C ALA A 18 -22.76 14.47 -12.74
N GLU A 19 -23.77 13.66 -12.47
CA GLU A 19 -24.78 13.23 -13.43
C GLU A 19 -26.18 13.26 -12.81
N THR A 20 -27.18 13.53 -13.64
CA THR A 20 -28.58 13.42 -13.23
C THR A 20 -29.09 12.05 -13.67
N PRO A 21 -29.43 11.14 -12.73
CA PRO A 21 -30.00 9.86 -13.10
C PRO A 21 -31.32 10.02 -13.86
N ASP A 22 -31.46 9.26 -14.95
CA ASP A 22 -32.62 9.34 -15.84
C ASP A 22 -33.94 9.16 -15.08
N GLY A 23 -34.86 10.10 -15.25
CA GLY A 23 -36.20 10.05 -14.66
C GLY A 23 -36.31 10.50 -13.20
N ALA A 24 -35.22 10.94 -12.56
CA ALA A 24 -35.26 11.42 -11.19
C ALA A 24 -35.75 12.89 -11.13
N ARG A 25 -37.06 13.09 -10.92
CA ARG A 25 -37.61 14.39 -10.45
C ARG A 25 -37.49 14.56 -8.94
N GLU A 26 -37.61 13.45 -8.21
CA GLU A 26 -37.48 13.38 -6.76
C GLU A 26 -36.96 11.98 -6.42
N ALA A 27 -35.92 11.88 -5.59
CA ALA A 27 -35.31 10.62 -5.19
C ALA A 27 -34.78 10.69 -3.76
N ARG A 28 -34.83 9.57 -3.04
CA ARG A 28 -34.19 9.44 -1.72
C ARG A 28 -32.69 9.25 -1.91
N VAL A 29 -31.88 10.11 -1.29
CA VAL A 29 -30.42 10.08 -1.38
C VAL A 29 -29.82 9.76 -0.01
N LEU A 30 -28.78 8.94 0.01
CA LEU A 30 -27.91 8.75 1.17
C LEU A 30 -26.57 9.42 0.89
N VAL A 31 -26.07 10.21 1.84
CA VAL A 31 -24.84 10.98 1.70
C VAL A 31 -23.82 10.42 2.68
N THR A 32 -22.67 10.01 2.17
CA THR A 32 -21.56 9.52 3.00
C THR A 32 -20.40 10.49 2.86
N PHE A 33 -20.05 11.17 3.94
CA PHE A 33 -18.84 11.97 4.00
C PHE A 33 -17.66 11.04 4.17
N LEU A 34 -16.85 10.92 3.12
CA LEU A 34 -15.56 10.28 3.26
C LEU A 34 -14.67 11.23 4.09
N PRO A 35 -13.93 10.71 5.09
CA PRO A 35 -12.89 11.50 5.72
C PRO A 35 -11.97 12.01 4.61
N ALA A 36 -11.67 13.30 4.62
CA ALA A 36 -10.61 13.80 3.75
C ALA A 36 -9.41 12.90 4.02
N ALA A 37 -8.88 12.22 3.00
CA ALA A 37 -7.56 11.66 3.11
C ALA A 37 -6.70 12.84 3.53
N ASP A 38 -6.21 12.81 4.76
CA ASP A 38 -5.48 13.92 5.35
C ASP A 38 -4.46 14.36 4.32
N ARG A 39 -4.58 15.62 3.91
CA ARG A 39 -3.76 16.27 2.90
C ARG A 39 -2.28 15.98 3.15
N GLU A 40 -1.74 14.92 2.56
CA GLU A 40 -0.31 14.82 2.31
C GLU A 40 0.15 15.96 1.38
N GLU A 41 -0.79 16.61 0.67
CA GLU A 41 -0.54 17.76 -0.20
C GLU A 41 -0.04 19.02 0.53
N ASN A 42 -0.23 19.14 1.85
CA ASN A 42 0.25 20.31 2.61
C ASN A 42 1.47 20.01 3.48
N ALA A 43 2.07 18.83 3.39
CA ALA A 43 3.33 18.58 4.07
C ALA A 43 4.40 19.53 3.51
N SER A 44 4.94 20.40 4.37
CA SER A 44 6.04 21.29 4.00
C SER A 44 7.20 20.46 3.46
N ALA A 45 8.04 21.04 2.60
CA ALA A 45 9.19 20.31 2.05
C ALA A 45 10.10 19.74 3.17
N GLU A 46 10.06 20.34 4.35
CA GLU A 46 10.79 19.92 5.54
C GLU A 46 10.16 18.68 6.21
N GLU A 47 8.83 18.62 6.31
CA GLU A 47 8.12 17.47 6.88
C GLU A 47 8.29 16.21 6.02
N ARG A 48 8.30 16.38 4.68
CA ARG A 48 8.60 15.29 3.73
C ARG A 48 10.02 14.76 3.88
N ARG A 49 11.01 15.66 4.07
CA ARG A 49 12.40 15.25 4.31
C ARG A 49 12.56 14.51 5.63
N ALA A 50 11.91 15.00 6.69
CA ALA A 50 11.93 14.34 8.00
C ALA A 50 11.26 12.95 7.95
N ALA A 51 10.14 12.82 7.22
CA ALA A 51 9.49 11.52 7.01
C ALA A 51 10.38 10.55 6.23
N ALA A 52 11.03 11.02 5.16
CA ALA A 52 11.98 10.23 4.39
C ALA A 52 13.18 9.76 5.24
N GLN A 53 13.77 10.64 6.05
CA GLN A 53 14.85 10.28 6.98
C GLN A 53 14.44 9.18 7.95
N ARG A 54 13.28 9.31 8.61
CA ARG A 54 12.75 8.26 9.50
C ARG A 54 12.49 6.94 8.78
N MET A 55 12.05 7.01 7.53
CA MET A 55 11.83 5.82 6.70
C MET A 55 13.16 5.13 6.34
N PHE A 56 14.20 5.89 5.99
CA PHE A 56 15.54 5.37 5.73
C PHE A 56 16.16 4.73 6.99
N GLU A 57 16.07 5.37 8.14
CA GLU A 57 16.55 4.80 9.42
C GLU A 57 15.81 3.50 9.80
N ARG A 58 14.55 3.34 9.36
CA ARG A 58 13.80 2.10 9.55
C ARG A 58 14.26 1.02 8.58
N MET A 59 14.62 1.38 7.35
CA MET A 59 15.18 0.45 6.37
C MET A 59 16.58 -0.03 6.77
N GLU A 60 17.45 0.87 7.26
CA GLU A 60 18.79 0.51 7.74
C GLU A 60 18.75 -0.44 8.94
N ARG A 61 17.80 -0.24 9.87
CA ARG A 61 17.58 -1.18 10.98
C ARG A 61 17.11 -2.56 10.51
N GLY A 62 16.59 -2.66 9.29
CA GLY A 62 16.00 -3.87 8.75
C GLY A 62 14.72 -4.28 9.48
N ILE A 63 13.94 -5.17 8.86
CA ILE A 63 12.85 -5.87 9.54
C ILE A 63 13.38 -7.26 9.88
N SER A 64 13.64 -7.49 11.17
CA SER A 64 13.99 -8.83 11.65
C SER A 64 12.76 -9.70 11.62
N PHE A 65 12.68 -10.63 10.66
CA PHE A 65 11.60 -11.61 10.56
C PHE A 65 11.83 -12.84 11.47
N GLY A 66 12.68 -12.73 12.49
CA GLY A 66 12.92 -13.81 13.45
C GLY A 66 13.61 -15.05 12.84
N GLY A 67 14.18 -14.94 11.64
CA GLY A 67 14.95 -16.02 11.03
C GLY A 67 16.29 -16.21 11.72
N GLU A 68 16.67 -17.47 11.94
CA GLU A 68 18.03 -17.86 12.33
C GLU A 68 19.03 -17.17 11.40
N LYS A 69 20.14 -16.65 11.95
CA LYS A 69 21.15 -15.93 11.16
C LYS A 69 21.83 -16.92 10.22
N PHE A 70 21.29 -17.11 9.01
CA PHE A 70 21.93 -17.94 8.00
C PHE A 70 23.27 -17.32 7.63
N ASN A 71 24.36 -18.02 7.94
CA ASN A 71 25.67 -17.66 7.42
C ASN A 71 25.69 -18.05 5.94
N ARG A 72 25.74 -17.04 5.08
CA ARG A 72 25.62 -17.20 3.63
C ARG A 72 26.72 -18.14 3.11
N ASP A 73 27.93 -18.00 3.65
CA ASP A 73 29.10 -18.76 3.20
C ASP A 73 28.98 -20.25 3.53
N GLU A 74 28.54 -20.59 4.75
CA GLU A 74 28.29 -21.98 5.15
C GLU A 74 27.22 -22.63 4.28
N SER A 75 26.16 -21.88 3.96
CA SER A 75 25.07 -22.36 3.10
C SER A 75 25.55 -22.65 1.67
N TYR A 76 26.47 -21.85 1.14
CA TYR A 76 27.07 -22.09 -0.18
C TYR A 76 28.01 -23.29 -0.19
N GLU A 77 28.84 -23.44 0.84
CA GLU A 77 29.76 -24.56 0.97
C GLU A 77 29.03 -25.89 1.10
N GLU A 78 27.95 -25.94 1.86
CA GLU A 78 27.10 -27.13 2.00
C GLU A 78 26.43 -27.49 0.67
N ARG A 79 25.90 -26.49 -0.04
CA ARG A 79 25.29 -26.66 -1.37
C ARG A 79 26.27 -27.20 -2.40
N MET A 80 27.52 -26.74 -2.36
CA MET A 80 28.57 -27.22 -3.26
C MET A 80 28.98 -28.67 -2.96
N ARG A 81 29.09 -29.03 -1.68
CA ARG A 81 29.32 -30.43 -1.27
C ARG A 81 28.23 -31.36 -1.76
N GLU A 82 26.97 -30.99 -1.59
CA GLU A 82 25.82 -31.78 -2.07
C GLU A 82 25.87 -32.00 -3.60
N LEU A 83 26.25 -30.97 -4.37
CA LEU A 83 26.37 -31.06 -5.82
C LEU A 83 27.51 -31.98 -6.26
N ASP A 84 28.64 -31.94 -5.58
CA ASP A 84 29.79 -32.80 -5.86
C ASP A 84 29.49 -34.27 -5.54
N GLU A 85 28.79 -34.55 -4.44
CA GLU A 85 28.31 -35.90 -4.13
C GLU A 85 27.31 -36.45 -5.15
N ARG A 86 26.44 -35.59 -5.69
CA ARG A 86 25.49 -35.97 -6.76
C ARG A 86 26.21 -36.23 -8.08
N ARG A 87 27.30 -35.52 -8.36
CA ARG A 87 28.15 -35.76 -9.53
C ARG A 87 28.96 -37.04 -9.38
N ALA A 88 29.46 -37.33 -8.18
CA ALA A 88 30.17 -38.57 -7.88
C ALA A 88 29.26 -39.81 -7.98
N ARG A 89 28.01 -39.73 -7.52
CA ARG A 89 27.01 -40.81 -7.66
C ARG A 89 26.54 -41.08 -9.09
N LYS A 90 26.80 -40.17 -10.03
CA LYS A 90 26.41 -40.30 -11.45
C LYS A 90 27.57 -40.78 -12.35
N ARG A 91 28.77 -40.98 -11.81
CA ARG A 91 29.91 -41.62 -12.49
C ARG A 91 30.05 -43.05 -12.03
#